data_AF-A0A2W4M3A2-F1
#
_entry.id   AF-A0A2W4M3A2-F1
#
_cell.length_a   1.000
_cell.length_b   1.000
_cell.length_c   1.000
_cell.angle_alpha   90.00
_cell.angle_beta   90.00
_cell.angle_gamma   90.00
#
_symmetry.space_group_name_H-M   'P 1'
#
loop_
_entity.id
_entity.type
_entity.pdbx_description
1 polymer ?
#
loop_
_entity_poly.entity_id
_entity_poly.type
_entity_poly.pdbx_seq_one_letter_code
_entity_poly.pdbx_strand_id
1 'polypeptide(L)'
;MAWLAPGLPAALVATDWSDVFGSLFMFAAVLWTLREPGGSVRTAGVATVGLVAATEVMQAWLVERSASVTDPALAALVAGAFLYLEARRRRNRLGSARITAPRGRSL
;
A
#
# COMPACT_ATOMS: atom_id res chain seq x y z
N MET A 1 -10.65 34.27 16.76
CA MET A 1 -9.77 34.35 15.57
C MET A 1 -8.84 33.15 15.59
N ALA A 2 -8.69 32.49 14.45
CA ALA A 2 -8.40 31.06 14.33
C ALA A 2 -6.96 30.65 14.72
N TRP A 3 -6.88 29.58 15.52
CA TRP A 3 -5.68 28.89 16.03
C TRP A 3 -5.05 27.91 15.01
N LEU A 4 -4.80 28.35 13.78
CA LEU A 4 -4.15 27.50 12.77
C LEU A 4 -2.62 27.58 12.94
N ALA A 5 -2.07 26.56 13.58
CA ALA A 5 -0.63 26.37 13.78
C ALA A 5 0.13 26.40 12.44
N PRO A 6 1.19 27.22 12.28
CA PRO A 6 1.97 27.33 11.05
C PRO A 6 2.97 26.16 10.82
N GLY A 7 2.83 25.04 11.54
CA GLY A 7 3.80 23.93 11.52
C GLY A 7 3.63 22.95 10.35
N LEU A 8 2.40 22.77 9.84
CA LEU A 8 2.10 21.83 8.76
C LEU A 8 2.79 22.16 7.42
N PRO A 9 2.80 23.42 6.93
CA PRO A 9 3.47 23.74 5.67
C PRO A 9 5.01 23.67 5.79
N ALA A 10 5.58 24.03 6.95
CA ALA A 10 7.02 23.95 7.17
C ALA A 10 7.52 22.50 7.23
N ALA A 11 6.76 21.61 7.90
CA ALA A 11 7.07 20.19 7.95
C ALA A 11 7.01 19.54 6.55
N LEU A 12 6.00 19.86 5.74
CA LEU A 12 5.86 19.32 4.38
C LEU A 12 6.97 19.77 3.42
N VAL A 13 7.53 20.96 3.60
CA VAL A 13 8.64 21.49 2.79
C VAL A 13 9.99 20.91 3.24
N ALA A 14 10.15 20.61 4.53
CA ALA A 14 11.35 19.98 5.08
C ALA A 14 11.42 18.47 4.81
N THR A 15 10.29 17.83 4.49
CA THR A 15 10.27 16.41 4.13
C THR A 15 11.00 16.17 2.81
N ASP A 16 11.98 15.28 2.82
CA ASP A 16 12.61 14.80 1.60
C ASP A 16 11.66 13.85 0.86
N TRP A 17 10.94 14.40 -0.11
CA TRP A 17 9.99 13.65 -0.93
C TRP A 17 10.66 12.57 -1.78
N SER A 18 11.94 12.72 -2.11
CA SER A 18 12.66 11.75 -2.94
C SER A 18 12.82 10.41 -2.21
N ASP A 19 13.10 10.46 -0.91
CA ASP A 19 13.23 9.28 -0.05
C ASP A 19 11.88 8.56 0.14
N VAL A 20 10.81 9.34 0.34
CA VAL A 20 9.44 8.82 0.44
C VAL A 20 9.01 8.11 -0.85
N PHE A 21 9.23 8.73 -2.02
CA PHE A 21 8.89 8.12 -3.31
C PHE A 21 9.77 6.91 -3.64
N GLY A 22 11.05 6.94 -3.26
CA GLY A 22 11.96 5.80 -3.40
C GLY A 22 11.47 4.59 -2.62
N SER A 23 11.11 4.80 -1.35
CA SER A 23 10.55 3.75 -0.49
C SER A 23 9.22 3.23 -1.02
N LEU A 24 8.34 4.12 -1.48
CA LEU A 24 7.06 3.75 -2.08
C LEU A 24 7.23 2.88 -3.33
N PHE A 25 8.16 3.26 -4.21
CA PHE A 25 8.50 2.49 -5.40
C PHE A 25 9.04 1.12 -5.02
N MET A 26 9.92 1.04 -4.01
CA MET A 26 10.48 -0.24 -3.59
C MET A 26 9.43 -1.19 -3.03
N PHE A 27 8.54 -0.71 -2.16
CA PHE A 27 7.45 -1.52 -1.63
C PHE A 27 6.49 -1.98 -2.73
N ALA A 28 6.18 -1.11 -3.69
CA ALA A 28 5.37 -1.48 -4.85
C ALA A 28 6.07 -2.53 -5.72
N ALA A 29 7.38 -2.43 -5.93
CA ALA A 29 8.18 -3.39 -6.68
C ALA A 29 8.18 -4.76 -5.99
N VAL A 30 8.51 -4.82 -4.69
CA VAL A 30 8.51 -6.07 -3.91
C VAL A 30 7.14 -6.74 -3.95
N LEU A 31 6.07 -5.96 -3.74
CA LEU A 31 4.70 -6.47 -3.79
C LEU A 31 4.33 -6.98 -5.19
N TRP A 32 4.82 -6.32 -6.24
CA TRP A 32 4.65 -6.77 -7.63
C TRP A 32 5.38 -8.07 -7.91
N THR A 33 6.65 -8.20 -7.52
CA THR A 33 7.45 -9.42 -7.74
C THR A 33 6.88 -10.60 -6.96
N LEU A 34 6.39 -10.37 -5.74
CA LEU A 34 5.69 -11.40 -4.93
C LEU A 34 4.35 -11.83 -5.55
N ARG A 35 3.70 -10.95 -6.32
CA ARG A 35 2.46 -11.25 -7.03
C ARG A 35 2.71 -11.99 -8.34
N GLU A 36 3.83 -11.74 -9.01
CA GLU A 36 4.18 -12.28 -10.33
C GLU A 36 3.99 -13.81 -10.49
N PRO A 37 4.28 -14.68 -9.50
CA PRO A 37 3.97 -16.12 -9.61
C PRO A 37 2.47 -16.48 -9.62
N GLY A 38 1.56 -15.51 -9.74
CA GLY A 38 0.11 -15.72 -9.73
C GLY A 38 -0.51 -15.72 -8.33
N GLY A 39 0.26 -15.28 -7.32
CA GLY A 39 -0.17 -15.23 -5.93
C GLY A 39 -1.29 -14.21 -5.67
N SER A 40 -1.99 -14.38 -4.55
CA SER A 40 -2.99 -13.41 -4.09
C SER A 40 -2.33 -12.09 -3.68
N VAL A 41 -2.88 -10.95 -4.10
CA VAL A 41 -2.41 -9.63 -3.64
C VAL A 41 -2.49 -9.50 -2.12
N ARG A 42 -3.38 -10.24 -1.47
CA ARG A 42 -3.48 -10.28 -0.01
C ARG A 42 -2.24 -10.93 0.62
N THR A 43 -1.75 -12.04 0.06
CA THR A 43 -0.56 -12.71 0.60
C THR A 43 0.69 -11.90 0.30
N ALA A 44 0.81 -11.31 -0.90
CA ALA A 44 1.89 -10.40 -1.24
C ALA A 44 1.91 -9.15 -0.35
N GLY A 45 0.73 -8.58 -0.06
CA GLY A 45 0.58 -7.45 0.86
C GLY A 45 1.00 -7.78 2.29
N VAL A 46 0.52 -8.89 2.85
CA VAL A 46 0.91 -9.34 4.21
C VAL A 46 2.41 -9.62 4.27
N ALA A 47 2.98 -10.26 3.25
CA ALA A 47 4.42 -10.53 3.18
C ALA A 47 5.24 -9.23 3.12
N THR A 48 4.81 -8.24 2.33
CA THR A 48 5.50 -6.94 2.21
C THR A 48 5.47 -6.18 3.54
N VAL A 49 4.30 -6.08 4.19
CA VAL A 49 4.16 -5.43 5.51
C VAL A 49 4.97 -6.17 6.56
N GLY A 50 4.91 -7.51 6.56
CA GLY A 50 5.66 -8.35 7.49
C GLY A 50 7.17 -8.19 7.32
N LEU A 51 7.66 -8.09 6.08
CA LEU A 51 9.08 -7.85 5.79
C LEU A 51 9.54 -6.51 6.36
N VAL A 52 8.78 -5.44 6.13
CA VAL A 52 9.12 -4.09 6.62
C VAL A 52 9.06 -4.02 8.15
N ALA A 53 8.04 -4.64 8.76
CA ALA A 53 7.95 -4.74 10.21
C ALA A 53 9.12 -5.55 10.80
N ALA A 54 9.54 -6.64 10.13
CA ALA A 54 10.70 -7.42 10.55
C ALA A 54 11.98 -6.61 10.46
N THR A 55 12.17 -5.79 9.41
CA THR A 55 13.34 -4.90 9.30
C THR A 55 13.35 -3.83 10.38
N GLU A 56 12.20 -3.27 10.75
CA GLU A 56 12.11 -2.33 11.88
C GLU A 56 12.45 -2.98 13.21
N VAL A 57 11.93 -4.18 13.48
CA VAL A 57 12.29 -4.94 14.68
C VAL A 57 13.79 -5.18 14.71
N MET A 58 14.39 -5.56 13.58
CA MET A 58 15.83 -5.82 13.50
C MET A 58 16.65 -4.55 13.68
N GLN A 59 16.18 -3.41 13.16
CA GLN A 59 16.80 -2.09 13.38
C GLN A 59 16.67 -1.61 14.82
N ALA A 60 15.58 -1.96 15.53
CA ALA A 60 15.39 -1.60 16.94
C ALA A 60 16.44 -2.25 17.87
N TRP A 61 17.04 -3.37 17.46
CA TRP A 61 18.14 -4.03 18.17
C TRP A 61 19.51 -3.44 17.85
N LEU A 62 19.63 -2.57 16.84
CA LEU A 62 20.86 -1.84 16.53
C LEU A 62 20.92 -0.53 17.34
N VAL A 63 21.90 -0.46 18.25
CA VAL A 63 22.09 0.65 19.21
C VAL A 63 22.22 2.04 18.54
N GLU A 64 22.62 2.09 17.27
CA GLU A 64 22.84 3.33 16.51
C GLU A 64 21.65 3.74 15.63
N ARG A 65 20.59 2.94 15.55
CA ARG A 65 19.40 3.26 14.75
C ARG A 65 18.15 3.39 15.61
N SER A 66 17.42 4.47 15.40
CA SER A 66 16.06 4.60 15.93
C SER A 66 15.10 3.88 15.01
N ALA A 67 14.34 2.92 15.56
CA ALA A 67 13.24 2.29 14.85
C ALA A 67 12.19 3.36 14.46
N SER A 68 11.85 3.41 13.17
CA SER A 68 10.90 4.38 12.60
C SER A 68 9.55 3.68 12.38
N VAL A 69 8.52 4.14 13.09
CA VAL A 69 7.14 3.62 12.91
C VAL A 69 6.55 4.02 11.55
N THR A 70 7.18 4.97 10.86
CA THR A 70 6.73 5.55 9.60
C THR A 70 6.78 4.55 8.44
N ASP A 71 7.81 3.72 8.42
CA ASP A 71 8.12 2.78 7.34
C ASP A 71 7.10 1.62 7.26
N PRO A 72 6.74 0.93 8.36
CA PRO A 72 5.70 -0.10 8.34
C PRO A 72 4.31 0.48 8.08
N ALA A 73 4.04 1.73 8.48
CA ALA A 73 2.80 2.42 8.17
C ALA A 73 2.67 2.72 6.66
N LEU A 74 3.75 3.16 6.02
CA LEU A 74 3.82 3.35 4.56
C LEU A 74 3.62 2.03 3.81
N ALA A 75 4.25 0.94 4.24
CA ALA A 75 4.07 -0.38 3.64
C ALA A 75 2.60 -0.85 3.74
N ALA A 76 1.96 -0.62 4.89
CA ALA A 76 0.54 -0.95 5.09
C ALA A 76 -0.38 -0.13 4.17
N LEU A 77 -0.08 1.17 3.98
CA LEU A 77 -0.81 2.02 3.04
C LEU A 77 -0.71 1.52 1.60
N VAL A 78 0.49 1.13 1.14
CA VAL A 78 0.70 0.57 -0.20
C VAL A 78 -0.09 -0.72 -0.38
N ALA A 79 0.02 -1.65 0.58
CA ALA A 79 -0.72 -2.91 0.53
C ALA A 79 -2.26 -2.68 0.48
N GLY A 80 -2.75 -1.72 1.29
CA GLY A 80 -4.15 -1.31 1.30
C GLY A 80 -4.62 -0.75 -0.05
N ALA A 81 -3.81 0.12 -0.68
CA ALA A 81 -4.11 0.68 -2.00
C ALA A 81 -4.22 -0.41 -3.08
N PHE A 82 -3.31 -1.39 -3.08
CA PHE A 82 -3.35 -2.52 -4.02
C PHE A 82 -4.58 -3.41 -3.80
N LEU A 83 -4.95 -3.69 -2.55
CA LEU A 83 -6.17 -4.43 -2.22
C LEU A 83 -7.43 -3.69 -2.66
N TYR A 84 -7.49 -2.38 -2.45
CA TYR A 84 -8.59 -1.54 -2.89
C TYR A 84 -8.74 -1.55 -4.41
N LEU A 85 -7.63 -1.40 -5.15
CA LEU A 85 -7.63 -1.45 -6.61
C LEU A 85 -8.10 -2.81 -7.13
N GLU A 86 -7.69 -3.91 -6.50
CA GLU A 86 -8.15 -5.23 -6.90
C GLU A 86 -9.64 -5.46 -6.62
N ALA A 87 -10.13 -5.04 -5.45
CA ALA A 87 -11.54 -5.09 -5.13
C ALA A 87 -12.39 -4.29 -6.13
N ARG A 88 -11.91 -3.10 -6.52
CA ARG A 88 -12.54 -2.25 -7.54
C ARG A 88 -12.57 -2.92 -8.91
N ARG A 89 -11.46 -3.54 -9.34
CA ARG A 89 -11.38 -4.30 -10.60
C ARG A 89 -12.36 -5.48 -10.61
N ARG A 90 -12.46 -6.24 -9.51
CA ARG A 90 -13.43 -7.34 -9.38
C ARG A 90 -14.87 -6.85 -9.48
N ARG A 91 -15.21 -5.73 -8.82
CA ARG A 91 -16.55 -5.12 -8.87
C ARG A 91 -16.92 -4.67 -10.30
N ASN A 92 -15.99 -4.04 -11.02
CA ASN A 92 -16.23 -3.59 -12.39
C ASN A 92 -16.42 -4.76 -13.38
N ARG A 93 -15.70 -5.88 -13.20
CA ARG A 93 -15.90 -7.10 -14.01
C ARG A 93 -17.27 -7.72 -13.78
N LEU A 94 -17.73 -7.80 -12.54
CA LEU A 94 -19.06 -8.31 -12.18
C LEU A 94 -20.19 -7.41 -12.69
N GLY A 95 -20.00 -6.09 -12.68
CA GLY A 95 -20.94 -5.13 -13.26
C GLY A 95 -21.04 -5.26 -14.78
N SER A 96 -19.90 -5.42 -15.45
CA SER A 96 -19.86 -5.59 -16.92
C SER A 96 -20.47 -6.91 -17.38
N ALA A 97 -20.22 -8.01 -16.66
CA ALA A 97 -20.81 -9.33 -16.96
C ALA A 97 -22.35 -9.35 -16.81
N ARG A 98 -22.90 -8.46 -15.96
CA ARG A 98 -24.35 -8.34 -15.75
C ARG A 98 -25.06 -7.61 -16.91
N ILE A 99 -24.33 -6.84 -17.71
CA ILE A 99 -24.85 -6.11 -18.88
C ILE A 99 -24.82 -6.98 -20.14
N THR A 100 -23.86 -7.91 -20.24
CA THR A 100 -23.72 -8.84 -21.38
C THR A 100 -24.47 -10.16 -21.21
N ALA A 101 -25.04 -10.46 -20.04
CA ALA A 101 -25.84 -11.66 -19.85
C ALA A 101 -27.12 -11.59 -20.71
N PRO A 102 -27.31 -12.47 -21.71
CA PRO A 102 -28.49 -12.47 -22.53
C PRO A 102 -29.69 -12.81 -21.64
N ARG A 103 -30.61 -11.86 -21.49
CA ARG A 103 -31.97 -12.13 -20.98
C ARG A 103 -32.65 -13.06 -21.99
N GLY A 104 -32.54 -14.35 -21.76
CA GLY A 104 -33.31 -15.34 -22.51
C GLY A 104 -33.51 -16.57 -21.65
N ARG A 105 -34.69 -17.18 -21.58
CA ARG A 105 -36.00 -16.86 -22.14
C ARG A 105 -36.92 -17.80 -21.36
N SER A 106 -37.88 -17.28 -20.61
CA SER A 106 -38.91 -18.10 -19.99
C SER A 106 -39.82 -18.62 -21.11
N LEU A 107 -39.78 -19.94 -21.34
CA LEU A 107 -40.85 -20.70 -21.98
C LEU A 107 -41.52 -21.53 -20.89
#